data_AF-W2T7I1-F1
#
_entry.id   AF-W2T7I1-F1
#
_cell.length_a   1.000
_cell.length_b   1.000
_cell.length_c   1.000
_cell.angle_alpha   90.00
_cell.angle_beta   90.00
_cell.angle_gamma   90.00
#
_symmetry.space_group_name_H-M   'P 1'
#
loop_
_entity.id
_entity.type
_entity.pdbx_description
1 polymer ?
#
loop_
_entity_poly.entity_id
_entity_poly.type
_entity_poly.pdbx_seq_one_letter_code
_entity_poly.pdbx_strand_id
1 'polypeptide(L)'
;PHFAACRTDNVPPQNIPQGVSVLKFESPLHFANVGLFSDRISDLIASVKDEALLTDKGIIVDCSAMSFVDSMGLEALKTLYNDAKKINIPLLYCGLNDSVLNVIENDEILRTSIPQSILRPSLNDGILHLSTLQNI
;
A
#
# COMPACT_ATOMS: atom_id res chain seq x y z
N PRO A 1 -16.00 -4.82 1.92
CA PRO A 1 -14.94 -3.98 2.52
C PRO A 1 -15.24 -2.51 2.21
N HIS A 2 -15.00 -1.60 3.15
CA HIS A 2 -15.11 -0.16 2.90
C HIS A 2 -13.76 0.37 2.42
N PHE A 3 -13.77 1.14 1.33
CA PHE A 3 -12.60 1.86 0.83
C PHE A 3 -12.87 3.35 1.00
N ALA A 4 -12.03 4.02 1.77
CA ALA A 4 -12.02 5.47 1.82
C ALA A 4 -10.81 5.95 1.01
N ALA A 5 -11.05 6.79 0.00
CA ALA A 5 -9.99 7.69 -0.43
C ALA A 5 -9.65 8.52 0.80
N CYS A 6 -8.39 8.49 1.24
CA CYS A 6 -8.04 9.07 2.53
C CYS A 6 -8.25 10.59 2.48
N ARG A 7 -9.40 11.05 2.96
CA ARG A 7 -9.55 12.33 3.65
C ARG A 7 -9.32 12.00 5.11
N THR A 8 -8.06 11.87 5.52
CA THR A 8 -7.72 11.58 6.91
C THR A 8 -8.21 12.70 7.82
N ASP A 9 -9.03 12.36 8.81
CA ASP A 9 -9.43 13.27 9.90
C ASP A 9 -8.24 13.65 10.83
N ASN A 10 -7.09 12.97 10.71
CA ASN A 10 -5.90 13.17 11.55
C ASN A 10 -4.65 13.68 10.80
N VAL A 11 -4.70 13.85 9.48
CA VAL A 11 -3.65 14.54 8.71
C VAL A 11 -4.35 15.58 7.85
N PRO A 12 -4.11 16.88 8.07
CA PRO A 12 -4.69 17.92 7.25
C PRO A 12 -4.41 17.60 5.77
N PRO A 13 -5.40 17.74 4.85
CA PRO A 13 -5.21 17.51 3.42
C PRO A 13 -4.00 18.26 2.81
N GLN A 14 -3.50 19.29 3.52
CA GLN A 14 -2.31 20.07 3.16
C GLN A 14 -0.97 19.33 3.25
N ASN A 15 -0.88 18.13 3.84
CA ASN A 15 0.41 17.43 4.07
C ASN A 15 0.66 16.21 3.17
N ILE A 16 -0.24 15.88 2.22
CA ILE A 16 0.03 14.83 1.24
C ILE A 16 0.76 15.48 0.05
N PRO A 17 1.99 15.04 -0.29
CA PRO A 17 2.74 15.60 -1.41
C PRO A 17 1.98 15.43 -2.73
N GLN A 18 2.18 16.37 -3.66
CA GLN A 18 1.65 16.22 -5.00
C GLN A 18 2.19 14.94 -5.65
N GLY A 19 1.29 14.15 -6.24
CA GLY A 19 1.64 12.87 -6.89
C GLY A 19 1.56 11.65 -5.97
N VAL A 20 1.21 11.79 -4.69
CA VAL A 20 0.98 10.63 -3.82
C VAL A 20 -0.51 10.29 -3.73
N SER A 21 -0.86 9.06 -4.13
CA SER A 21 -2.21 8.51 -4.01
C SER A 21 -2.32 7.67 -2.74
N VAL A 22 -3.23 8.04 -1.84
CA VAL A 22 -3.45 7.31 -0.58
C VAL A 22 -4.81 6.61 -0.59
N LEU A 23 -4.80 5.28 -0.42
CA LEU A 23 -5.99 4.45 -0.27
C LEU A 23 -6.05 3.87 1.14
N LYS A 24 -7.15 4.09 1.86
CA LYS A 24 -7.39 3.45 3.15
C LYS A 24 -8.27 2.21 2.99
N PHE A 25 -7.80 1.08 3.50
CA PHE A 25 -8.54 -0.17 3.55
C PHE A 25 -9.04 -0.46 4.96
N GLU A 26 -10.36 -0.39 5.15
CA GLU A 26 -10.99 -0.50 6.48
C GLU A 26 -11.66 -1.86 6.68
N SER A 27 -10.87 -2.93 6.62
CA SER A 27 -11.38 -4.30 6.76
C SER A 27 -10.24 -5.29 7.05
N PRO A 28 -10.51 -6.44 7.69
CA PRO A 28 -9.64 -7.62 7.55
C PRO A 28 -9.48 -7.98 6.07
N LEU A 29 -8.36 -8.58 5.68
CA LEU A 29 -8.14 -9.05 4.31
C LEU A 29 -8.21 -10.58 4.26
N HIS A 30 -9.21 -11.11 3.56
CA HIS A 30 -9.44 -12.54 3.49
C HIS A 30 -10.06 -12.94 2.15
N PHE A 31 -10.15 -14.24 1.86
CA PHE A 31 -10.68 -14.80 0.62
C PHE A 31 -11.97 -14.12 0.12
N ALA A 32 -12.94 -13.86 1.01
CA ALA A 32 -14.22 -13.28 0.60
C ALA A 32 -14.17 -11.81 0.14
N ASN A 33 -13.07 -11.07 0.40
CA ASN A 33 -12.95 -9.66 0.03
C ASN A 33 -11.65 -9.31 -0.70
N VAL A 34 -10.73 -10.27 -0.86
CA VAL A 34 -9.44 -10.07 -1.51
C VAL A 34 -9.57 -9.64 -2.97
N GLY A 35 -10.57 -10.13 -3.70
CA GLY A 35 -10.83 -9.70 -5.08
C GLY A 35 -11.07 -8.20 -5.17
N LEU A 36 -11.99 -7.68 -4.35
CA LEU A 36 -12.27 -6.24 -4.30
C LEU A 36 -11.06 -5.41 -3.88
N PHE A 37 -10.22 -5.93 -2.97
CA PHE A 37 -8.98 -5.27 -2.56
C PHE A 37 -7.99 -5.18 -3.72
N SER A 38 -7.75 -6.29 -4.40
CA SER A 38 -6.86 -6.36 -5.55
C SER A 38 -7.32 -5.50 -6.71
N ASP A 39 -8.62 -5.54 -7.05
CA ASP A 39 -9.19 -4.77 -8.14
C ASP A 39 -9.01 -3.27 -7.89
N ARG A 40 -9.32 -2.80 -6.68
CA ARG A 40 -9.20 -1.38 -6.32
C ARG A 40 -7.77 -0.86 -6.38
N ILE A 41 -6.79 -1.63 -5.90
CA ILE A 41 -5.40 -1.21 -5.96
C ILE A 41 -4.87 -1.31 -7.39
N SER A 42 -5.28 -2.32 -8.16
CA SER A 42 -4.91 -2.45 -9.57
C SER A 42 -5.44 -1.29 -10.42
N ASP A 43 -6.68 -0.85 -10.17
CA ASP A 43 -7.26 0.33 -10.80
C ASP A 43 -6.45 1.60 -10.48
N LEU A 44 -6.01 1.75 -9.22
CA LEU A 44 -5.14 2.88 -8.83
C LEU A 44 -3.77 2.80 -9.51
N ILE A 45 -3.16 1.62 -9.55
CA ILE A 45 -1.89 1.39 -10.24
C ILE A 45 -2.02 1.77 -11.73
N ALA A 46 -3.11 1.38 -12.39
CA ALA A 46 -3.39 1.72 -13.78
C ALA A 46 -3.64 3.23 -13.97
N SER A 47 -4.45 3.85 -13.11
CA SER A 47 -4.72 5.29 -13.16
C SER A 47 -3.46 6.13 -12.93
N VAL A 48 -2.59 5.70 -12.02
CA VAL A 48 -1.31 6.37 -11.76
C VAL A 48 -0.38 6.20 -12.95
N LYS A 49 -0.34 5.02 -13.59
CA LYS A 49 0.50 4.77 -14.78
C LYS A 49 0.22 5.74 -15.93
N ASP A 50 -1.05 6.03 -16.20
CA ASP A 50 -1.43 6.94 -17.28
C ASP A 50 -1.00 8.40 -16.99
N GLU A 51 -0.97 8.80 -15.71
CA GLU A 51 -0.50 10.11 -15.29
C GLU A 51 1.01 10.19 -14.99
N ALA A 52 1.66 9.06 -14.68
CA ALA A 52 3.07 8.96 -14.28
C ALA A 52 4.04 9.21 -15.43
N LEU A 53 3.57 9.25 -16.69
CA LEU A 53 4.34 9.79 -17.81
C LEU A 53 4.77 11.26 -17.59
N LEU A 54 4.21 11.95 -16.58
CA LEU A 54 4.44 13.36 -16.30
C LEU A 54 4.96 13.69 -14.89
N THR A 55 5.03 12.74 -13.92
CA THR A 55 5.51 13.01 -12.54
C THR A 55 5.80 11.71 -11.75
N ASP A 56 6.77 11.75 -10.81
CA ASP A 56 7.11 10.65 -9.88
C ASP A 56 5.98 10.39 -8.87
N LYS A 57 5.01 9.55 -9.23
CA LYS A 57 3.84 9.27 -8.40
C LYS A 57 4.00 7.99 -7.59
N GLY A 58 3.67 8.05 -6.30
CA GLY A 58 3.70 6.90 -5.38
C GLY A 58 2.31 6.56 -4.85
N ILE A 59 2.10 5.29 -4.48
CA ILE A 59 0.85 4.79 -3.91
C ILE A 59 1.11 4.37 -2.46
N ILE A 60 0.28 4.84 -1.55
CA ILE A 60 0.25 4.38 -0.17
C ILE A 60 -1.07 3.68 0.09
N VAL A 61 -0.99 2.46 0.62
CA VAL A 61 -2.14 1.74 1.16
C VAL A 61 -2.08 1.81 2.68
N ASP A 62 -3.04 2.50 3.28
CA ASP A 62 -3.24 2.55 4.73
C ASP A 62 -4.01 1.30 5.17
N CYS A 63 -3.26 0.42 5.84
CA CYS A 63 -3.69 -0.87 6.38
C CYS A 63 -3.93 -0.81 7.90
N SER A 64 -4.01 0.38 8.52
CA SER A 64 -4.20 0.54 9.98
C SER A 64 -5.43 -0.17 10.55
N ALA A 65 -6.46 -0.36 9.73
CA ALA A 65 -7.69 -1.07 10.10
C ALA A 65 -7.69 -2.57 9.68
N MET A 66 -6.58 -3.07 9.12
CA MET A 66 -6.41 -4.47 8.74
C MET A 66 -6.06 -5.30 9.98
N SER A 67 -7.09 -5.84 10.64
CA SER A 67 -6.90 -6.61 11.88
C SER A 67 -6.35 -8.03 11.63
N PHE A 68 -6.61 -8.60 10.45
CA PHE A 68 -6.23 -9.97 10.11
C PHE A 68 -6.01 -10.12 8.60
N VAL A 69 -5.11 -11.02 8.21
CA VAL A 69 -4.84 -11.40 6.81
C VAL A 69 -4.74 -12.92 6.69
N ASP A 70 -5.47 -13.52 5.75
CA ASP A 70 -5.32 -14.95 5.42
C ASP A 70 -4.28 -15.19 4.31
N SER A 71 -4.07 -16.46 3.95
CA SER A 71 -3.11 -16.83 2.89
C SER A 71 -3.44 -16.21 1.53
N MET A 72 -4.72 -16.05 1.19
CA MET A 72 -5.14 -15.41 -0.07
C MET A 72 -4.85 -13.91 -0.04
N GLY A 73 -5.07 -13.26 1.11
CA GLY A 73 -4.72 -11.87 1.33
C GLY A 73 -3.22 -11.61 1.22
N LEU A 74 -2.38 -12.48 1.79
CA LEU A 74 -0.92 -12.37 1.69
C LEU A 74 -0.44 -12.51 0.25
N GLU A 75 -0.99 -13.47 -0.51
CA GLU A 75 -0.69 -13.62 -1.93
C GLU A 75 -1.14 -12.39 -2.75
N ALA A 76 -2.24 -11.75 -2.37
CA ALA A 76 -2.66 -10.50 -3.00
C ALA A 76 -1.69 -9.35 -2.71
N LEU A 77 -1.24 -9.15 -1.47
CA LEU A 77 -0.25 -8.12 -1.13
C LEU A 77 1.04 -8.27 -1.93
N LYS A 78 1.51 -9.52 -2.06
CA LYS A 78 2.67 -9.89 -2.87
C LYS A 78 2.45 -9.61 -4.35
N THR A 79 1.30 -9.97 -4.89
CA THR A 79 0.97 -9.80 -6.31
C THR A 79 0.91 -8.31 -6.67
N LEU A 80 0.18 -7.52 -5.88
CA LEU A 80 0.01 -6.08 -6.09
C LEU A 80 1.33 -5.31 -6.01
N TYR A 81 2.20 -5.67 -5.06
CA TYR A 81 3.54 -5.09 -4.99
C TYR A 81 4.37 -5.39 -6.25
N ASN A 82 4.36 -6.64 -6.70
CA ASN A 82 5.08 -7.02 -7.91
C ASN A 82 4.53 -6.31 -9.15
N ASP A 83 3.22 -6.10 -9.23
CA ASP A 83 2.59 -5.40 -10.35
C ASP A 83 2.93 -3.91 -10.37
N ALA A 84 2.91 -3.23 -9.23
CA ALA A 84 3.39 -1.86 -9.11
C ALA A 84 4.89 -1.74 -9.46
N LYS A 85 5.70 -2.67 -8.97
CA LYS A 85 7.15 -2.71 -9.24
C LYS A 85 7.47 -2.89 -10.72
N LYS A 86 6.75 -3.74 -11.45
CA LYS A 86 6.96 -3.99 -12.90
C LYS A 86 6.84 -2.71 -13.73
N ILE A 87 6.05 -1.75 -13.27
CA ILE A 87 5.82 -0.48 -13.97
C ILE A 87 6.50 0.70 -13.26
N ASN A 88 7.43 0.42 -12.34
CA ASN A 88 8.22 1.40 -11.57
C ASN A 88 7.38 2.39 -10.74
N ILE A 89 6.22 1.97 -10.25
CA ILE A 89 5.43 2.79 -9.30
C ILE A 89 5.74 2.35 -7.87
N PRO A 90 6.23 3.25 -6.98
CA PRO A 90 6.39 2.96 -5.57
C PRO A 90 5.04 2.62 -4.93
N LEU A 91 4.93 1.45 -4.31
CA LEU A 91 3.78 1.02 -3.52
C LEU A 91 4.22 0.74 -2.08
N LEU A 92 3.61 1.42 -1.11
CA LEU A 92 3.89 1.26 0.31
C LEU A 92 2.67 0.73 1.06
N TYR A 93 2.89 -0.21 1.98
CA TYR A 93 1.87 -0.65 2.94
C TYR A 93 2.16 -0.03 4.30
N CYS A 94 1.21 0.77 4.80
CA CYS A 94 1.37 1.52 6.03
C CYS A 94 0.45 0.98 7.14
N GLY A 95 0.93 0.92 8.38
CA GLY A 95 0.09 0.62 9.54
C GLY A 95 -0.37 -0.84 9.66
N LEU A 96 0.33 -1.79 9.03
CA LEU A 96 0.11 -3.21 9.31
C LEU A 96 0.39 -3.51 10.78
N ASN A 97 -0.46 -4.33 11.39
CA ASN A 97 -0.26 -4.74 12.77
C ASN A 97 0.86 -5.79 12.91
N ASP A 98 1.37 -5.96 14.13
CA ASP A 98 2.49 -6.87 14.44
C ASP A 98 2.24 -8.32 14.03
N SER A 99 0.98 -8.78 14.09
CA SER A 99 0.65 -10.17 13.72
C SER A 99 0.84 -10.39 12.22
N VAL A 100 0.41 -9.44 11.39
CA VAL A 100 0.58 -9.51 9.93
C VAL A 100 2.05 -9.32 9.54
N LEU A 101 2.74 -8.37 10.18
CA LEU A 101 4.18 -8.16 9.96
C LEU A 101 4.97 -9.43 10.28
N ASN A 102 4.69 -10.06 11.43
CA ASN A 102 5.36 -11.29 11.84
C ASN A 102 5.13 -12.42 10.82
N VAL A 103 3.94 -12.52 10.23
CA VAL A 103 3.70 -13.54 9.17
C VAL A 103 4.56 -13.26 7.94
N ILE A 104 4.66 -12.01 7.49
CA ILE A 104 5.47 -11.63 6.32
C ILE A 104 6.97 -11.88 6.59
N GLU A 105 7.45 -11.57 7.78
CA GLU A 105 8.87 -11.68 8.13
C GLU A 105 9.34 -13.13 8.33
N ASN A 106 8.49 -14.00 8.87
CA ASN A 106 8.83 -15.39 9.13
C ASN A 106 8.61 -16.31 7.91
N ASP A 107 7.89 -15.85 6.89
CA ASP A 107 7.71 -16.58 5.64
C ASP A 107 8.80 -16.20 4.62
N GLU A 108 9.64 -17.16 4.23
CA GLU A 108 10.77 -16.91 3.33
C GLU A 108 10.35 -16.38 1.95
N ILE A 109 9.20 -16.83 1.45
CA ILE A 109 8.68 -16.45 0.13
C ILE A 109 8.14 -15.02 0.19
N LEU A 110 7.36 -14.71 1.24
CA LEU A 110 6.81 -13.38 1.44
C LEU A 110 7.90 -12.36 1.74
N ARG A 111 8.85 -12.66 2.63
CA ARG A 111 9.98 -11.78 2.95
C ARG A 111 10.84 -11.44 1.73
N THR A 112 10.99 -12.38 0.80
CA THR A 112 11.72 -12.16 -0.46
C THR A 112 10.90 -11.34 -1.45
N SER A 113 9.58 -11.52 -1.46
CA SER A 113 8.69 -10.87 -2.41
C SER A 113 8.28 -9.46 -1.98
N ILE A 114 8.07 -9.23 -0.69
CA ILE A 114 7.63 -7.98 -0.07
C ILE A 114 8.77 -7.48 0.82
N PRO A 115 9.62 -6.56 0.33
CA PRO A 115 10.76 -6.09 1.11
C PRO A 115 10.31 -5.21 2.29
N GLN A 116 11.03 -5.28 3.41
CA GLN A 116 10.74 -4.45 4.59
C GLN A 116 10.79 -2.94 4.29
N SER A 117 11.51 -2.51 3.25
CA SER A 117 11.58 -1.09 2.86
C SER A 117 10.22 -0.49 2.47
N ILE A 118 9.25 -1.32 2.06
CA ILE A 118 7.90 -0.87 1.69
C ILE A 118 6.87 -1.02 2.81
N LEU A 119 7.24 -1.64 3.93
CA LEU A 119 6.39 -1.81 5.10
C LEU A 119 6.69 -0.67 6.07
N ARG A 120 5.69 0.17 6.32
CA ARG A 120 5.86 1.41 7.09
C ARG A 120 4.96 1.41 8.33
N PRO A 121 5.43 1.85 9.50
CA PRO A 121 4.64 1.80 10.73
C PRO A 121 3.38 2.68 10.69
N SER A 122 3.40 3.77 9.91
CA SER A 122 2.28 4.70 9.82
C SER A 122 2.24 5.38 8.46
N LEU A 123 1.09 5.99 8.14
CA LEU A 123 0.92 6.82 6.94
C LEU A 123 1.96 7.95 6.88
N ASN A 124 2.25 8.60 8.01
CA ASN A 124 3.25 9.68 8.07
C ASN A 124 4.65 9.20 7.69
N ASP A 125 5.05 8.01 8.17
CA ASP A 125 6.34 7.42 7.81
C ASP A 125 6.41 7.07 6.32
N GLY A 126 5.31 6.55 5.75
CA GLY A 126 5.21 6.28 4.33
C GLY A 126 5.32 7.54 3.46
N ILE A 127 4.63 8.63 3.84
CA ILE A 127 4.71 9.92 3.15
C ILE A 127 6.14 10.48 3.20
N LEU A 128 6.78 10.44 4.38
CA LEU A 128 8.15 10.89 4.53
C LEU A 128 9.10 10.07 3.65
N HIS A 129 8.94 8.75 3.63
CA HIS A 129 9.76 7.87 2.79
C HIS A 129 9.61 8.19 1.30
N LEU A 130 8.39 8.35 0.78
CA LEU A 130 8.18 8.76 -0.62
C LEU A 130 8.80 10.12 -0.91
N SER A 131 8.65 11.07 0.01
CA SER A 131 9.25 12.40 -0.13
C SER A 131 10.78 12.32 -0.24
N THR A 132 11.43 11.42 0.48
CA THR A 132 12.89 11.23 0.35
C THR A 132 13.31 10.61 -0.97
N LEU A 133 12.45 9.80 -1.61
CA LEU A 133 12.74 9.20 -2.92
C LEU A 133 12.64 10.22 -4.07
N GLN A 134 11.77 11.23 -3.93
CA GLN A 134 11.58 12.28 -4.93
C GLN A 134 12.62 13.42 -4.85
N ASN A 135 13.41 13.50 -3.77
CA ASN A 135 14.38 14.58 -3.52
C ASN A 135 15.83 14.22 -3.94
N ILE A 136 16.02 13.24 -4.82
CA ILE A 136 17.31 12.78 -5.35
C ILE A 136 17.29 12.91 -6.87
#